data_AF-A0A2Y9LAC9-F1
#
_entry.id   AF-A0A2Y9LAC9-F1
#
_cell.length_a   1.000
_cell.length_b   1.000
_cell.length_c   1.000
_cell.angle_alpha   90.00
_cell.angle_beta   90.00
_cell.angle_gamma   90.00
#
_symmetry.space_group_name_H-M   'P 1'
#
loop_
_entity.id
_entity.type
_entity.pdbx_description
1 polymer ?
#
loop_
_entity_poly.entity_id
_entity_poly.type
_entity_poly.pdbx_seq_one_letter_code
_entity_poly.pdbx_strand_id
1 'polypeptide(L)'
;MGKRYFCDYCDRSFQDNLHNRKKHLNGLQHLKAKKLWYDMFRDAAAILLDEQNKRPCRKFLLTGQCDFGSNCRFSHMSERDLQDLSMQVEEERWAREWPLDVTELPEVHVEDWLEKRAQQLSSAPSSRQRACDHETQRTRGQDGETEAE
;
A
#
# COMPACT_ATOMS: atom_id res chain seq x y z
N MET A 1 43.47 -4.99 33.08
CA MET A 1 42.03 -4.88 32.78
C MET A 1 41.78 -5.37 31.36
N GLY A 2 41.02 -6.44 31.19
CA GLY A 2 40.74 -7.03 29.86
C GLY A 2 39.69 -6.22 29.10
N LYS A 3 39.81 -6.17 27.76
CA LYS A 3 38.77 -5.61 26.88
C LYS A 3 37.48 -6.41 27.07
N ARG A 4 36.32 -5.73 27.12
CA ARG A 4 35.00 -6.37 27.21
C ARG A 4 34.25 -6.13 25.90
N TYR A 5 33.57 -7.15 25.40
CA TYR A 5 32.74 -7.06 24.21
C TYR A 5 31.28 -6.90 24.63
N PHE A 6 30.59 -5.96 24.01
CA PHE A 6 29.16 -5.75 24.15
C PHE A 6 28.46 -6.16 22.86
N CYS A 7 27.33 -6.86 22.99
CA CYS A 7 26.49 -7.23 21.85
C CYS A 7 25.15 -6.49 21.93
N ASP A 8 24.90 -5.62 20.96
CA ASP A 8 23.69 -4.77 20.89
C ASP A 8 22.40 -5.57 20.70
N TYR A 9 22.48 -6.76 20.09
CA TYR A 9 21.30 -7.62 19.93
C TYR A 9 20.91 -8.33 21.23
N CYS A 10 21.87 -8.55 22.14
CA CYS A 10 21.69 -9.37 23.33
C CYS A 10 21.74 -8.58 24.65
N ASP A 11 22.08 -7.29 24.59
CA ASP A 11 22.34 -6.39 25.74
C ASP A 11 23.27 -6.99 26.80
N ARG A 12 24.30 -7.72 26.35
CA ARG A 12 25.23 -8.43 27.25
C ARG A 12 26.67 -8.03 27.00
N SER A 13 27.39 -7.82 28.11
CA SER A 13 28.83 -7.59 28.11
C SER A 13 29.58 -8.79 28.69
N PHE A 14 30.61 -9.25 27.98
CA PHE A 14 31.46 -10.36 28.42
C PHE A 14 32.95 -10.07 28.15
N GLN A 15 33.84 -10.89 28.70
CA GLN A 15 35.29 -10.73 28.48
C GLN A 15 35.61 -10.98 26.99
N ASP A 16 36.23 -10.00 26.34
CA ASP A 16 36.46 -10.02 24.91
C ASP A 16 37.61 -10.96 24.56
N ASN A 17 37.24 -12.09 23.96
CA ASN A 17 38.15 -13.01 23.30
C ASN A 17 37.49 -13.46 21.99
N LEU A 18 38.30 -13.61 20.94
CA LEU A 18 37.85 -13.97 19.59
C LEU A 18 37.01 -15.25 19.59
N HIS A 19 37.41 -16.25 20.39
CA HIS A 19 36.67 -17.50 20.56
C HIS A 19 35.30 -17.30 21.23
N ASN A 20 35.26 -16.53 22.32
CA ASN A 20 34.02 -16.24 23.06
C ASN A 20 33.04 -15.45 22.20
N ARG A 21 33.54 -14.45 21.46
CA ARG A 21 32.73 -13.67 20.52
C ARG A 21 32.15 -14.55 19.43
N LYS A 22 32.96 -15.42 18.82
CA LYS A 22 32.48 -16.34 17.77
C LYS A 22 31.42 -17.31 18.31
N LYS A 23 31.62 -17.87 19.50
CA LYS A 23 30.62 -18.73 20.14
C LYS A 23 29.33 -17.97 20.46
N HIS A 24 29.43 -16.73 20.92
CA HIS A 24 28.27 -15.88 21.18
C HIS A 24 27.47 -15.60 19.92
N LEU A 25 28.13 -15.11 18.85
CA LEU A 25 27.47 -14.73 17.59
C LEU A 25 26.80 -15.92 16.88
N ASN A 26 27.38 -17.12 16.97
CA ASN A 26 26.78 -18.33 16.38
C ASN A 26 25.81 -19.05 17.34
N GLY A 27 25.62 -18.54 18.56
CA GLY A 27 24.71 -19.12 19.53
C GLY A 27 23.25 -18.89 19.16
N LEU A 28 22.39 -19.88 19.45
CA LEU A 28 20.95 -19.78 19.22
C LEU A 28 20.32 -18.55 19.89
N GLN A 29 20.83 -18.17 21.07
CA GLN A 29 20.35 -16.99 21.79
C GLN A 29 20.61 -15.70 21.00
N HIS A 30 21.81 -15.53 20.44
CA HIS A 30 22.12 -14.39 19.59
C HIS A 30 21.30 -14.40 18.31
N LEU A 31 21.18 -15.55 17.64
CA LEU A 31 20.38 -15.66 16.42
C LEU A 31 18.90 -15.34 16.67
N LYS A 32 18.34 -15.79 17.79
CA LYS A 32 16.96 -15.48 18.19
C LYS A 32 16.80 -14.00 18.52
N ALA A 33 17.71 -13.42 19.31
CA ALA A 33 17.67 -12.02 19.68
C ALA A 33 17.84 -11.11 18.44
N LYS A 34 18.76 -11.46 17.55
CA LYS A 34 18.94 -10.82 16.24
C LYS A 34 17.66 -10.88 15.41
N LYS A 35 17.02 -12.05 15.30
CA LYS A 35 15.75 -12.18 14.57
C LYS A 35 14.66 -11.30 15.18
N LEU A 36 14.49 -11.31 16.50
CA LEU A 36 13.50 -10.46 17.18
C LEU A 36 13.76 -8.98 16.94
N TRP A 37 15.03 -8.56 16.98
CA TRP A 37 15.42 -7.20 16.67
C TRP A 37 14.96 -6.81 15.26
N TYR A 38 15.27 -7.62 14.23
CA TYR A 38 14.78 -7.34 12.88
C TYR A 38 13.26 -7.43 12.76
N ASP A 39 12.61 -8.34 13.49
CA ASP A 39 11.16 -8.48 13.50
C ASP A 39 10.47 -7.20 14.02
N MET A 40 11.08 -6.48 14.97
CA MET A 40 10.55 -5.19 15.46
C MET A 40 10.63 -4.06 14.44
N PHE A 41 11.59 -4.12 13.51
CA PHE A 41 11.78 -3.11 12.46
C PHE A 41 11.27 -3.58 11.10
N ARG A 42 10.54 -4.71 11.02
CA ARG A 42 9.91 -5.13 9.78
C ARG A 42 8.69 -4.28 9.51
N ASP A 43 8.66 -3.66 8.32
CA ASP A 43 7.49 -2.93 7.83
C ASP A 43 6.25 -3.84 7.79
N ALA A 44 5.09 -3.32 8.18
CA ALA A 44 3.83 -4.06 8.12
C ALA A 44 3.57 -4.62 6.71
N ALA A 45 3.97 -3.88 5.68
CA ALA A 45 3.85 -4.29 4.28
C ALA A 45 4.67 -5.54 3.94
N ALA A 46 5.88 -5.65 4.51
CA ALA A 46 6.74 -6.81 4.33
C ALA A 46 6.16 -8.05 5.04
N ILE A 47 5.58 -7.87 6.22
CA ILE A 47 4.91 -8.95 6.97
C ILE A 47 3.69 -9.46 6.18
N LEU A 48 2.88 -8.55 5.65
CA LEU A 48 1.70 -8.88 4.86
C LEU A 48 2.05 -9.67 3.60
N LEU A 49 3.09 -9.23 2.88
CA LEU A 49 3.56 -9.93 1.69
C LEU A 49 4.07 -11.35 2.03
N ASP A 50 4.83 -11.50 3.11
CA ASP A 50 5.31 -12.81 3.56
C ASP A 50 4.15 -13.74 3.91
N GLU A 51 3.12 -13.24 4.60
CA GLU A 51 1.97 -14.05 5.00
C GLU A 51 1.03 -14.39 3.84
N GLN A 52 0.81 -13.48 2.89
CA GLN A 52 0.05 -13.79 1.67
C GLN A 52 0.73 -14.86 0.80
N ASN A 53 2.07 -14.87 0.77
CA ASN A 53 2.82 -15.90 0.04
C ASN A 53 2.85 -17.26 0.76
N LYS A 54 2.58 -17.29 2.07
CA LYS A 54 2.53 -18.52 2.85
C LYS A 54 1.15 -19.17 2.72
N ARG A 55 1.15 -20.49 2.50
CA ARG A 55 -0.09 -21.27 2.62
C ARG A 55 -0.53 -21.34 4.08
N PRO A 56 -1.82 -21.33 4.38
CA PRO A 56 -2.31 -21.46 5.74
C PRO A 56 -1.99 -22.84 6.31
N CYS A 57 -1.67 -22.89 7.60
CA CYS A 57 -1.32 -24.12 8.29
C CYS A 57 -2.57 -24.96 8.54
N ARG A 58 -2.69 -26.08 7.84
CA ARG A 58 -3.85 -26.99 8.00
C ARG A 58 -4.01 -27.48 9.43
N LYS A 59 -2.93 -27.90 10.09
CA LYS A 59 -2.98 -28.40 11.48
C LYS A 59 -3.53 -27.31 12.41
N PHE A 60 -2.95 -26.11 12.35
CA PHE A 60 -3.42 -24.99 13.17
C PHE A 60 -4.88 -24.64 12.91
N LEU A 61 -5.32 -24.60 11.65
CA LEU A 61 -6.72 -24.30 11.30
C LEU A 61 -7.70 -25.38 11.79
N LEU A 62 -7.30 -26.66 11.77
CA LEU A 62 -8.15 -27.79 12.16
C LEU A 62 -8.20 -28.00 13.67
N THR A 63 -7.06 -27.91 14.35
CA THR A 63 -6.92 -28.29 15.77
C THR A 63 -6.69 -27.09 16.69
N GLY A 64 -6.48 -25.89 16.15
CA GLY A 64 -6.08 -24.70 16.93
C GLY A 64 -4.66 -24.76 17.49
N GLN A 65 -3.93 -25.84 17.22
CA GLN A 65 -2.60 -26.08 17.78
C GLN A 65 -1.67 -26.69 16.74
N CYS A 66 -0.44 -26.17 16.67
CA CYS A 66 0.58 -26.59 15.72
C CYS A 66 1.86 -26.95 16.47
N ASP A 67 2.39 -28.15 16.23
CA ASP A 67 3.59 -28.67 16.89
C ASP A 67 4.83 -27.82 16.61
N PHE A 68 4.84 -27.09 15.49
CA PHE A 68 5.95 -26.21 15.08
C PHE A 68 5.89 -24.81 15.73
N GLY A 69 4.79 -24.47 16.41
CA GLY A 69 4.62 -23.18 17.08
C GLY A 69 4.94 -21.98 16.18
N SER A 70 5.81 -21.07 16.66
CA SER A 70 6.26 -19.88 15.94
C SER A 70 7.24 -20.14 14.79
N ASN A 71 7.78 -21.36 14.69
CA ASN A 71 8.70 -21.75 13.63
C ASN A 71 7.98 -22.48 12.48
N CYS A 72 6.65 -22.51 12.49
CA CYS A 72 5.87 -23.08 11.41
C CYS A 72 6.17 -22.36 10.09
N ARG A 73 6.39 -23.14 9.02
CA ARG A 73 6.59 -22.59 7.66
C ARG A 73 5.31 -22.09 7.00
N PHE A 74 4.15 -22.43 7.59
CA PHE A 74 2.83 -22.08 7.10
C PHE A 74 2.23 -20.96 7.94
N SER A 75 1.35 -20.16 7.35
CA SER A 75 0.72 -19.04 8.05
C SER A 75 -0.22 -19.54 9.14
N HIS A 76 -0.13 -18.95 10.32
CA HIS A 76 -1.07 -19.14 11.43
C HIS A 76 -2.04 -17.97 11.57
N MET A 77 -1.95 -16.97 10.70
CA MET A 77 -2.84 -15.81 10.72
C MET A 77 -4.23 -16.24 10.25
N SER A 78 -5.25 -15.76 10.96
CA SER A 78 -6.63 -15.87 10.48
C SER A 78 -6.88 -14.85 9.37
N GLU A 79 -7.98 -15.03 8.63
CA GLU A 79 -8.41 -14.06 7.62
C GLU A 79 -8.58 -12.64 8.21
N ARG A 80 -9.08 -12.55 9.45
CA ARG A 80 -9.21 -11.27 10.15
C ARG A 80 -7.85 -10.62 10.41
N ASP A 81 -6.87 -11.40 10.87
CA ASP A 81 -5.54 -10.87 11.17
C ASP A 81 -4.84 -10.34 9.89
N LEU A 82 -5.06 -10.99 8.75
CA LEU A 82 -4.55 -10.52 7.45
C LEU A 82 -5.23 -9.22 7.00
N GLN A 83 -6.54 -9.07 7.25
CA GLN A 83 -7.28 -7.85 6.96
C GLN A 83 -6.81 -6.69 7.83
N ASP A 84 -6.65 -6.93 9.14
CA ASP A 84 -6.14 -5.93 10.08
C ASP A 84 -4.74 -5.45 9.67
N LEU A 85 -3.86 -6.38 9.27
CA LEU A 85 -2.53 -6.06 8.76
C LEU A 85 -2.60 -5.26 7.44
N SER A 86 -3.55 -5.56 6.56
CA SER A 86 -3.78 -4.79 5.32
C SER A 86 -4.21 -3.36 5.61
N MET A 87 -5.12 -3.17 6.57
CA MET A 87 -5.53 -1.84 7.00
C MET A 87 -4.35 -1.05 7.58
N GLN A 88 -3.52 -1.68 8.40
CA GLN A 88 -2.32 -1.03 8.94
C GLN A 88 -1.34 -0.60 7.85
N VAL A 89 -1.16 -1.41 6.80
CA VAL A 89 -0.33 -1.05 5.63
C VAL A 89 -0.90 0.14 4.88
N GLU A 90 -2.22 0.16 4.67
CA GLU A 90 -2.90 1.29 4.02
C GLU A 90 -2.82 2.56 4.87
N GLU A 91 -2.98 2.45 6.19
CA GLU A 91 -2.84 3.57 7.12
C GLU A 91 -1.41 4.12 7.13
N GLU A 92 -0.40 3.25 7.20
CA GLU A 92 1.01 3.66 7.09
C GLU A 92 1.32 4.31 5.74
N ARG A 93 0.77 3.77 4.65
CA ARG A 93 0.90 4.36 3.31
C ARG A 93 0.24 5.73 3.26
N TRP A 94 -1.00 5.84 3.74
CA TRP A 94 -1.75 7.08 3.80
C TRP A 94 -1.02 8.14 4.63
N ALA A 95 -0.49 7.77 5.81
CA ALA A 95 0.28 8.67 6.65
C ALA A 95 1.59 9.17 5.98
N ARG A 96 2.24 8.32 5.15
CA ARG A 96 3.41 8.72 4.35
C ARG A 96 3.04 9.60 3.16
N GLU A 97 1.95 9.27 2.47
CA GLU A 97 1.55 9.89 1.20
C GLU A 97 0.74 11.19 1.42
N TRP A 98 0.08 11.29 2.56
CA TRP A 98 -0.62 12.49 3.03
C TRP A 98 -0.12 12.89 4.42
N PRO A 99 1.11 13.46 4.54
CA PRO A 99 1.65 13.88 5.83
C PRO A 99 0.94 15.09 6.45
N LEU A 100 -0.04 15.67 5.75
CA LEU A 100 -0.65 16.94 6.14
C LEU A 100 -1.73 16.73 7.19
N ASP A 101 -1.50 17.36 8.33
CA ASP A 101 -2.57 17.71 9.27
C ASP A 101 -3.63 18.50 8.49
N VAL A 102 -4.83 17.91 8.37
CA VAL A 102 -5.97 18.45 7.62
C VAL A 102 -6.37 19.86 8.11
N THR A 103 -5.86 20.28 9.27
CA THR A 103 -6.07 21.60 9.87
C THR A 103 -5.39 22.76 9.14
N GLU A 104 -4.38 22.55 8.29
CA GLU A 104 -3.70 23.64 7.54
C GLU A 104 -4.06 23.69 6.05
N LEU A 105 -5.03 22.90 5.58
CA LEU A 105 -5.59 23.12 4.26
C LEU A 105 -6.39 24.43 4.30
N PRO A 106 -6.10 25.41 3.40
CA PRO A 106 -6.97 26.57 3.26
C PRO A 106 -8.39 26.07 3.07
N GLU A 107 -9.37 26.62 3.79
CA GLU A 107 -10.79 26.33 3.55
C GLU A 107 -11.13 26.79 2.13
N VAL A 108 -10.85 25.95 1.13
CA VAL A 108 -11.26 26.20 -0.24
C VAL A 108 -12.73 25.80 -0.28
N HIS A 109 -13.59 26.80 -0.12
CA HIS A 109 -15.03 26.62 -0.18
C HIS A 109 -15.41 26.17 -1.60
N VAL A 110 -16.28 25.17 -1.71
CA VAL A 110 -16.72 24.62 -3.00
C VAL A 110 -17.26 25.74 -3.91
N GLU A 111 -17.82 26.78 -3.30
CA GLU A 111 -18.49 27.86 -4.00
C GLU A 111 -17.49 28.77 -4.73
N ASP A 112 -16.33 29.03 -4.12
CA ASP A 112 -15.23 29.78 -4.76
C ASP A 112 -14.72 29.06 -6.02
N TRP A 113 -14.78 27.72 -6.02
CA TRP A 113 -14.42 26.91 -7.18
C TRP A 113 -15.51 26.92 -8.26
N LEU A 114 -16.79 26.81 -7.86
CA LEU A 114 -17.93 26.91 -8.77
C LEU A 114 -17.97 28.27 -9.47
N GLU A 115 -17.70 29.36 -8.75
CA GLU A 115 -17.63 30.72 -9.30
C GLU A 115 -16.49 30.88 -10.29
N LYS A 116 -15.27 30.41 -9.96
CA LYS A 116 -14.14 30.41 -10.89
C LYS A 116 -14.44 29.61 -12.16
N ARG A 117 -15.13 28.47 -12.03
CA ARG A 117 -15.52 27.64 -13.17
C ARG A 117 -16.60 28.30 -14.04
N ALA A 118 -17.58 28.95 -13.42
CA ALA A 118 -18.59 29.72 -14.14
C ALA A 118 -17.99 30.91 -14.89
N GLN A 119 -17.05 31.63 -14.26
CA GLN A 119 -16.29 32.70 -14.90
C GLN A 119 -15.52 32.19 -16.12
N GLN A 120 -14.77 31.09 -15.98
CA GLN A 120 -14.02 30.46 -17.10
C GLN A 120 -14.93 30.10 -18.28
N LEU A 121 -16.13 29.57 -18.02
CA LEU A 121 -17.11 29.25 -19.06
C LEU A 121 -17.72 30.49 -19.71
N SER A 122 -17.90 31.58 -18.95
CA SER A 122 -18.41 32.86 -19.47
C SER A 122 -17.37 33.65 -20.27
N SER A 123 -16.08 33.50 -19.94
CA SER A 123 -14.96 34.16 -20.61
C SER A 123 -14.39 33.34 -21.78
N ALA A 124 -14.84 32.10 -21.97
CA ALA A 124 -14.49 31.31 -23.14
C ALA A 124 -15.00 32.04 -24.40
N PRO A 125 -14.14 32.37 -25.38
CA PRO A 125 -14.59 33.06 -26.58
C PRO A 125 -15.62 32.17 -27.29
N SER A 126 -16.77 32.76 -27.62
CA SER A 126 -17.86 32.11 -28.34
C SER A 126 -17.37 31.64 -29.72
N SER A 127 -16.81 30.43 -29.78
CA SER A 127 -16.54 29.73 -31.04
C SER A 127 -17.78 28.95 -31.50
N ARG A 128 -18.97 29.54 -31.36
CA ARG A 128 -20.25 28.99 -31.87
C ARG A 128 -20.87 29.81 -33.01
N GLN A 129 -20.12 30.72 -33.63
CA GLN A 129 -20.49 31.30 -34.92
C GLN A 129 -19.43 30.97 -35.97
N ARG A 130 -19.58 29.82 -36.62
CA ARG A 130 -19.18 29.53 -38.03
C ARG A 130 -19.39 28.03 -38.33
N ALA A 131 -20.63 27.57 -38.22
CA ALA A 131 -21.04 26.27 -38.75
C ALA A 131 -22.54 26.23 -39.07
N CYS A 132 -23.11 27.33 -39.59
CA CYS A 132 -24.50 27.38 -40.04
C CYS A 132 -24.66 28.32 -41.24
N ASP A 133 -23.80 28.24 -42.26
CA ASP A 133 -24.01 28.97 -43.53
C ASP A 133 -23.43 28.20 -44.72
N HIS A 134 -23.85 26.94 -44.90
CA HIS A 134 -23.82 26.26 -46.20
C HIS A 134 -24.63 24.96 -46.09
N GLU A 135 -25.93 25.00 -46.37
CA GLU A 135 -26.65 23.96 -47.13
C GLU A 135 -28.18 24.24 -47.18
N THR A 136 -28.60 25.50 -47.40
CA THR A 136 -30.00 25.84 -47.70
C THR A 136 -30.09 26.40 -49.11
N GLN A 137 -29.86 25.54 -50.11
CA GLN A 137 -30.36 25.69 -51.49
C GLN A 137 -30.05 24.47 -52.36
N ARG A 138 -30.89 23.42 -52.27
CA ARG A 138 -31.32 22.66 -53.46
C ARG A 138 -32.62 21.91 -53.19
N THR A 139 -33.72 22.65 -53.28
CA THR A 139 -35.04 22.05 -53.48
C THR A 139 -35.17 21.51 -54.91
N ARG A 140 -35.84 20.35 -55.02
CA ARG A 140 -36.89 20.04 -56.03
C ARG A 140 -36.49 19.25 -57.29
N GLY A 141 -37.14 18.08 -57.40
CA GLY A 141 -37.38 17.29 -58.62
C GLY A 141 -36.73 15.89 -58.53
N GLN A 142 -37.42 14.76 -58.70
CA GLN A 142 -38.75 14.42 -59.19
C GLN A 142 -39.01 12.94 -58.85
N ASP A 143 -40.28 12.61 -58.67
CA ASP A 143 -40.86 11.28 -58.48
C ASP A 143 -40.75 10.36 -59.72
N GLY A 144 -40.94 9.04 -59.52
CA GLY A 144 -41.23 8.03 -60.56
C GLY A 144 -40.38 6.76 -60.41
N GLU A 145 -40.90 5.63 -59.89
CA GLU A 145 -41.45 4.47 -60.67
C GLU A 145 -40.32 3.69 -61.41
N THR A 146 -40.07 2.38 -61.33
CA THR A 146 -40.91 1.15 -61.30
C THR A 146 -40.03 -0.11 -61.02
N GLU A 147 -40.66 -1.14 -60.43
CA GLU A 147 -40.60 -2.61 -60.67
C GLU A 147 -39.33 -3.42 -61.04
N ALA A 148 -39.23 -4.57 -60.36
CA ALA A 148 -38.91 -5.95 -60.82
C ALA A 148 -37.55 -6.26 -61.49
N GLU A 149 -36.73 -7.09 -60.83
CA GLU A 149 -36.59 -8.55 -61.10
C GLU A 149 -35.85 -9.24 -59.94
#